data_AF-A0A8H5YL15-F1
#
_entry.id   AF-A0A8H5YL15-F1
#
_cell.length_a   1.000
_cell.length_b   1.000
_cell.length_c   1.000
_cell.angle_alpha   90.00
_cell.angle_beta   90.00
_cell.angle_gamma   90.00
#
_symmetry.space_group_name_H-M   'P 1'
#
loop_
_entity.id
_entity.type
_entity.pdbx_description
1 polymer ?
#
loop_
_entity_poly.entity_id
_entity_poly.type
_entity_poly.pdbx_seq_one_letter_code
_entity_poly.pdbx_strand_id
1 'polypeptide(L)'
;MATGEPLEGAICFGTEQVPESWRHLWQLRGRELLQLLQSDHIAQPIRMDDQTVHRPSLNHELNEHLVVKSPTAFTSFLDTNDSIILDMPDVSRLSTAIGNFLYVGMSMSFKRVQEDKQQLTGALRLHTAAVEGGDFKLEIFINSPTARAIIHAIRDRDEKLVRIMLGNYLAEGMDGSLRKQEEKHLGIPGPTSALGVVPTEDEDYRLLIMLQFSTGQELCSIFPI
;
A
#
# COMPACT_ATOMS: atom_id res chain seq x y z
N MET A 1 -41.01 29.07 -5.76
CA MET A 1 -39.75 28.97 -6.54
C MET A 1 -38.66 28.63 -5.54
N ALA A 2 -38.28 27.35 -5.48
CA ALA A 2 -37.16 26.88 -4.67
C ALA A 2 -36.07 26.44 -5.67
N THR A 3 -34.97 27.18 -5.68
CA THR A 3 -33.77 26.86 -6.46
C THR A 3 -33.11 25.66 -5.81
N GLY A 4 -33.26 24.49 -6.45
CA GLY A 4 -32.51 23.29 -6.08
C GLY A 4 -31.07 23.43 -6.53
N GLU A 5 -30.18 23.70 -5.59
CA GLU A 5 -28.75 23.51 -5.81
C GLU A 5 -28.43 22.01 -5.71
N PRO A 6 -27.56 21.48 -6.59
CA PRO A 6 -27.17 20.08 -6.53
C PRO A 6 -26.36 19.85 -5.25
N LEU A 7 -26.74 18.83 -4.49
CA LEU A 7 -26.03 18.34 -3.32
C LEU A 7 -24.56 18.05 -3.69
N GLU A 8 -23.69 19.03 -3.42
CA GLU A 8 -22.24 18.88 -3.48
C GLU A 8 -21.87 17.92 -2.34
N GLY A 9 -21.58 16.67 -2.71
CA GLY A 9 -21.38 15.56 -1.77
C GLY A 9 -20.21 15.82 -0.82
N ALA A 10 -20.52 16.28 0.38
CA ALA A 10 -19.62 16.22 1.51
C ALA A 10 -19.43 14.75 1.91
N ILE A 11 -18.28 14.17 1.56
CA ILE A 11 -17.86 12.88 2.11
C ILE A 11 -17.30 13.17 3.51
N CYS A 12 -18.10 12.90 4.54
CA CYS A 12 -17.65 12.95 5.93
C CYS A 12 -16.81 11.71 6.25
N PHE A 13 -15.66 11.88 6.90
CA PHE A 13 -14.94 10.78 7.54
C PHE A 13 -15.52 10.59 8.94
N GLY A 14 -16.49 9.67 9.08
CA GLY A 14 -17.25 9.55 10.32
C GLY A 14 -18.06 10.82 10.63
N THR A 15 -18.05 11.27 11.88
CA THR A 15 -18.79 12.47 12.34
C THR A 15 -18.03 13.79 12.19
N GLU A 16 -16.78 13.77 11.69
CA GLU A 16 -15.95 14.96 11.63
C GLU A 16 -15.87 15.52 10.20
N GLN A 17 -16.07 16.84 10.09
CA GLN A 17 -15.94 17.55 8.83
C GLN A 17 -14.46 17.62 8.41
N VAL A 18 -14.21 17.41 7.12
CA VAL A 18 -12.88 17.56 6.52
C VAL A 18 -12.35 18.98 6.83
N PRO A 19 -11.15 19.11 7.44
CA PRO A 19 -10.54 20.40 7.73
C PRO A 19 -10.48 21.29 6.49
N GLU A 20 -10.73 22.59 6.67
CA GLU A 20 -10.87 23.54 5.56
C GLU A 20 -9.62 23.62 4.68
N SER A 21 -8.43 23.48 5.28
CA SER A 21 -7.14 23.40 4.58
C SER A 21 -6.99 22.18 3.67
N TRP A 22 -7.83 21.16 3.85
CA TRP A 22 -7.79 19.90 3.09
C TRP A 22 -8.91 19.80 2.05
N ARG A 23 -9.92 20.69 2.10
CA ARG A 23 -11.08 20.63 1.20
C ARG A 23 -10.69 20.74 -0.26
N HIS A 24 -9.77 21.62 -0.61
CA HIS A 24 -9.32 21.78 -2.00
C HIS A 24 -8.62 20.51 -2.52
N LEU A 25 -7.78 19.88 -1.69
CA LEU A 25 -7.08 18.65 -2.05
C LEU A 25 -8.06 17.48 -2.20
N TRP A 26 -9.04 17.38 -1.29
CA TRP A 26 -10.12 16.39 -1.34
C TRP A 26 -11.02 16.56 -2.56
N GLN A 27 -11.41 17.79 -2.90
CA GLN A 27 -12.20 18.07 -4.10
C GLN A 27 -11.44 17.72 -5.38
N LEU A 28 -10.14 18.00 -5.43
CA LEU A 28 -9.31 17.65 -6.58
C LEU A 28 -9.20 16.12 -6.74
N ARG A 29 -8.83 15.41 -5.68
CA ARG A 29 -8.66 13.95 -5.70
C ARG A 29 -10.00 13.20 -5.86
N GLY A 30 -11.07 13.72 -5.27
CA GLY A 30 -12.42 13.17 -5.44
C GLY A 30 -12.92 13.31 -6.88
N ARG A 31 -12.63 14.43 -7.56
CA ARG A 31 -12.94 14.59 -8.99
C ARG A 31 -12.12 13.65 -9.87
N GLU A 32 -10.84 13.48 -9.59
CA GLU A 32 -9.99 12.51 -10.31
C GLU A 32 -10.52 11.08 -10.14
N LEU A 33 -10.90 10.69 -8.92
CA LEU A 33 -11.51 9.38 -8.64
C LEU A 33 -12.84 9.19 -9.38
N LEU A 34 -13.73 10.20 -9.36
CA LEU A 34 -15.00 10.15 -10.07
C LEU A 34 -14.80 10.08 -11.59
N GLN A 35 -13.80 10.78 -12.14
CA GLN A 35 -13.47 10.68 -13.56
C GLN A 35 -12.96 9.28 -13.92
N LEU A 36 -12.15 8.64 -13.08
CA LEU A 36 -11.70 7.26 -13.28
C LEU A 36 -12.89 6.29 -13.26
N LEU A 37 -13.79 6.42 -12.28
CA LEU A 37 -15.00 5.59 -12.18
C LEU A 37 -15.97 5.81 -13.34
N GLN A 38 -16.09 7.04 -13.83
CA GLN A 38 -16.92 7.36 -14.99
C GLN A 38 -16.29 6.87 -16.29
N SER A 39 -14.96 6.86 -16.38
CA SER A 39 -14.23 6.35 -17.55
C SER A 39 -14.38 4.82 -17.67
N ASP A 40 -14.45 4.11 -16.55
CA ASP A 40 -14.75 2.66 -16.52
C ASP A 40 -16.23 2.34 -16.82
N HIS A 41 -17.14 3.31 -16.77
CA HIS A 41 -18.57 3.13 -17.05
C HIS A 41 -19.03 3.56 -18.46
N ILE A 42 -18.12 4.04 -19.33
CA ILE A 42 -18.44 4.42 -20.73
C ILE A 42 -18.04 3.32 -21.74
N ALA A 43 -17.79 2.09 -21.28
CA ALA A 43 -17.91 0.90 -22.13
C ALA A 43 -19.37 0.40 -22.04
N GLN A 44 -20.17 0.74 -23.05
CA GLN A 44 -21.63 0.60 -23.08
C GLN A 44 -22.21 -0.81 -22.87
N PRO A 45 -23.51 -0.88 -22.48
CA PRO A 45 -24.24 -2.09 -22.15
C PRO A 45 -24.86 -2.83 -23.37
N ILE A 46 -24.75 -4.16 -23.32
CA ILE A 46 -25.74 -5.22 -23.65
C ILE A 46 -26.48 -5.15 -25.01
N ARG A 47 -26.27 -6.19 -25.83
CA ARG A 47 -27.37 -6.94 -26.44
C ARG A 47 -27.36 -8.37 -25.89
N MET A 48 -28.48 -8.73 -25.24
CA MET A 48 -28.80 -10.11 -24.90
C MET A 48 -29.09 -10.89 -26.17
N ASP A 49 -28.59 -12.11 -26.24
CA ASP A 49 -29.42 -13.21 -26.71
C ASP A 49 -29.15 -14.47 -25.89
N ASP A 50 -30.22 -15.22 -25.80
CA ASP A 50 -30.55 -16.30 -24.87
C ASP A 50 -29.63 -17.52 -25.01
N GLN A 51 -29.09 -18.05 -23.90
CA GLN A 51 -29.09 -19.50 -23.61
C GLN A 51 -28.41 -19.88 -22.28
N THR A 52 -29.02 -20.90 -21.71
CA THR A 52 -28.92 -21.46 -20.37
C THR A 52 -27.70 -22.37 -20.16
N VAL A 53 -27.24 -22.41 -18.90
CA VAL A 53 -26.51 -23.53 -18.25
C VAL A 53 -25.04 -23.72 -18.63
N HIS A 54 -24.16 -23.10 -17.84
CA HIS A 54 -23.26 -23.80 -16.91
C HIS A 54 -22.51 -22.74 -16.10
N ARG A 55 -22.45 -22.92 -14.77
CA ARG A 55 -21.74 -22.04 -13.84
C ARG A 55 -20.32 -22.60 -13.65
N PRO A 56 -19.24 -21.96 -14.11
CA PRO A 56 -17.91 -22.25 -13.61
C PRO A 56 -17.63 -21.36 -12.40
N SER A 57 -17.01 -21.97 -11.41
CA SER A 57 -16.51 -21.36 -10.17
C SER A 57 -15.64 -20.13 -10.47
N LEU A 58 -15.92 -19.01 -9.80
CA LEU A 58 -15.21 -17.73 -9.90
C LEU A 58 -13.81 -17.71 -9.22
N ASN A 59 -13.26 -18.89 -8.90
CA ASN A 59 -12.01 -19.03 -8.14
C ASN A 59 -10.78 -19.36 -9.01
N HIS A 60 -10.79 -19.08 -10.33
CA HIS A 60 -9.69 -19.50 -11.19
C HIS A 60 -8.94 -18.43 -12.00
N GLU A 61 -9.39 -17.17 -12.02
CA GLU A 61 -8.75 -16.15 -12.86
C GLU A 61 -7.85 -15.15 -12.12
N LEU A 62 -7.70 -15.25 -10.79
CA LEU A 62 -6.75 -14.41 -10.03
C LEU A 62 -5.41 -15.09 -9.73
N ASN A 63 -5.23 -16.35 -10.15
CA ASN A 63 -4.04 -17.15 -9.80
C ASN A 63 -2.99 -17.29 -10.91
N GLU A 64 -3.17 -16.67 -12.07
CA GLU A 64 -2.17 -16.74 -13.14
C GLU A 64 -1.60 -15.34 -13.44
N HIS A 65 -0.30 -15.18 -13.17
CA HIS A 65 0.61 -14.15 -13.69
C HIS A 65 1.20 -13.08 -12.75
N LEU A 66 1.03 -13.18 -11.43
CA LEU A 66 1.87 -12.41 -10.48
C LEU A 66 2.94 -13.23 -9.76
N VAL A 67 3.17 -14.48 -10.20
CA VAL A 67 4.48 -15.13 -9.99
C VAL A 67 5.45 -14.43 -10.93
N VAL A 68 6.07 -13.36 -10.43
CA VAL A 68 7.22 -12.70 -11.04
C VAL A 68 8.20 -13.80 -11.45
N LYS A 69 8.38 -13.99 -12.77
CA LYS A 69 9.46 -14.80 -13.34
C LYS A 69 10.80 -14.11 -13.08
N SER A 70 11.22 -14.11 -11.83
CA SER A 70 12.59 -13.94 -11.34
C SER A 70 12.67 -14.68 -10.01
N PRO A 71 12.84 -16.03 -10.05
CA PRO A 71 12.57 -16.91 -8.91
C PRO A 71 13.53 -16.77 -7.71
N THR A 72 14.54 -15.90 -7.80
CA THR A 72 15.65 -15.87 -6.83
C THR A 72 15.65 -14.63 -5.93
N ALA A 73 15.11 -13.50 -6.40
CA ALA A 73 15.19 -12.24 -5.66
C ALA A 73 14.04 -12.08 -4.64
N PHE A 74 12.81 -12.39 -5.06
CA PHE A 74 11.59 -12.20 -4.26
C PHE A 74 11.36 -13.32 -3.23
N THR A 75 11.93 -14.51 -3.46
CA THR A 75 11.88 -15.61 -2.50
C THR A 75 12.81 -15.35 -1.31
N SER A 76 14.00 -14.75 -1.53
CA SER A 76 14.89 -14.33 -0.43
C SER A 76 14.30 -13.22 0.47
N PHE A 77 13.38 -12.43 -0.08
CA PHE A 77 12.73 -11.30 0.59
C PHE A 77 11.74 -11.74 1.69
N LEU A 78 11.18 -12.93 1.55
CA LEU A 78 10.28 -13.54 2.53
C LEU A 78 11.01 -14.32 3.62
N ASP A 79 12.27 -14.70 3.38
CA ASP A 79 12.99 -15.74 4.13
C ASP A 79 14.10 -15.17 5.04
N THR A 80 13.82 -14.03 5.70
CA THR A 80 14.74 -13.46 6.70
C THR A 80 14.53 -14.16 8.04
N ASN A 81 15.07 -15.37 8.18
CA ASN A 81 14.84 -16.23 9.34
C ASN A 81 15.60 -15.82 10.63
N ASP A 82 16.43 -14.77 10.59
CA ASP A 82 17.26 -14.33 11.74
C ASP A 82 17.01 -12.88 12.21
N SER A 83 15.99 -12.19 11.70
CA SER A 83 15.68 -10.82 12.12
C SER A 83 14.76 -10.79 13.35
N ILE A 84 15.14 -10.02 14.39
CA ILE A 84 14.21 -9.63 15.45
C ILE A 84 13.09 -8.81 14.80
N ILE A 85 11.84 -9.17 15.11
CA ILE A 85 10.66 -8.47 14.63
C ILE A 85 10.18 -7.54 15.75
N LEU A 86 10.17 -6.25 15.48
CA LEU A 86 9.48 -5.26 16.31
C LEU A 86 8.04 -5.13 15.79
N ASP A 87 7.07 -5.31 16.66
CA ASP A 87 5.65 -5.22 16.33
C ASP A 87 4.89 -4.33 17.33
N MET A 88 3.59 -4.15 17.09
CA MET A 88 2.72 -3.40 17.99
C MET A 88 3.14 -1.92 18.24
N PRO A 89 3.56 -1.13 17.22
CA PRO A 89 3.83 0.28 17.43
C PRO A 89 2.54 1.05 17.78
N ASP A 90 2.73 2.20 18.44
CA ASP A 90 1.63 3.11 18.77
C ASP A 90 1.11 3.80 17.50
N VAL A 91 -0.18 3.60 17.21
CA VAL A 91 -0.89 4.12 16.04
C VAL A 91 -0.80 5.65 15.94
N SER A 92 -0.79 6.35 17.08
CA SER A 92 -0.71 7.82 17.12
C SER A 92 0.60 8.35 16.53
N ARG A 93 1.65 7.52 16.51
CA ARG A 93 2.98 7.87 15.99
C ARG A 93 3.16 7.49 14.52
N LEU A 94 2.25 6.68 13.95
CA LEU A 94 2.42 6.10 12.62
C LEU A 94 2.15 7.08 11.47
N SER A 95 1.18 7.99 11.62
CA SER A 95 0.82 8.92 10.54
C SER A 95 2.00 9.75 10.04
N THR A 96 2.93 10.09 10.94
CA THR A 96 4.15 10.84 10.62
C THR A 96 5.25 9.93 10.06
N ALA A 97 5.29 8.65 10.46
CA ALA A 97 6.34 7.70 10.10
C ALA A 97 6.12 7.04 8.72
N ILE A 98 4.89 6.63 8.39
CA ILE A 98 4.61 5.85 7.16
C ILE A 98 3.87 6.64 6.08
N GLY A 99 3.60 7.93 6.32
CA GLY A 99 2.90 8.81 5.39
C GLY A 99 1.40 8.53 5.27
N ASN A 100 0.65 9.52 4.78
CA ASN A 100 -0.82 9.50 4.81
C ASN A 100 -1.43 8.38 3.96
N PHE A 101 -0.89 8.13 2.77
CA PHE A 101 -1.45 7.14 1.85
C PHE A 101 -1.40 5.72 2.44
N LEU A 102 -0.23 5.32 2.95
CA LEU A 102 -0.07 4.02 3.61
C LEU A 102 -0.79 3.96 4.96
N TYR A 103 -0.80 5.06 5.72
CA TYR A 103 -1.56 5.12 6.97
C TYR A 103 -3.05 4.88 6.74
N VAL A 104 -3.66 5.47 5.71
CA VAL A 104 -5.06 5.22 5.35
C VAL A 104 -5.26 3.78 4.88
N GLY A 105 -4.38 3.27 4.00
CA GLY A 105 -4.46 1.89 3.52
C GLY A 105 -4.35 0.85 4.65
N MET A 106 -3.47 1.09 5.62
CA MET A 106 -3.31 0.28 6.82
C MET A 106 -4.50 0.44 7.77
N SER A 107 -5.00 1.67 7.98
CA SER A 107 -6.17 1.92 8.84
C SER A 107 -7.44 1.23 8.33
N MET A 108 -7.54 1.00 7.03
CA MET A 108 -8.63 0.28 6.37
C MET A 108 -8.35 -1.20 6.12
N SER A 109 -7.18 -1.71 6.53
CA SER A 109 -6.85 -3.14 6.42
C SER A 109 -7.73 -3.97 7.34
N PHE A 110 -8.08 -5.17 6.92
CA PHE A 110 -8.85 -6.12 7.70
C PHE A 110 -8.19 -6.38 9.06
N LYS A 111 -6.87 -6.58 9.08
CA LYS A 111 -6.08 -6.74 10.30
C LYS A 111 -6.25 -5.59 11.26
N ARG A 112 -6.15 -4.33 10.78
CA ARG A 112 -6.31 -3.16 11.63
C ARG A 112 -7.75 -2.99 12.12
N VAL A 113 -8.73 -3.30 11.29
CA VAL A 113 -10.16 -3.25 11.66
C VAL A 113 -10.47 -4.25 12.78
N GLN A 114 -9.85 -5.43 12.78
CA GLN A 114 -10.01 -6.43 13.85
C GLN A 114 -9.45 -6.01 15.21
N GLU A 115 -8.51 -5.07 15.25
CA GLU A 115 -7.89 -4.59 16.49
C GLU A 115 -8.79 -3.60 17.26
N ASP A 116 -9.99 -3.28 16.77
CA ASP A 116 -11.04 -2.47 17.43
C ASP A 116 -10.52 -1.27 18.25
N LYS A 117 -9.88 -0.31 17.57
CA LYS A 117 -9.37 0.94 18.15
C LYS A 117 -8.30 0.78 19.25
N GLN A 118 -7.65 -0.37 19.34
CA GLN A 118 -6.45 -0.50 20.17
C GLN A 118 -5.39 0.55 19.79
N GLN A 119 -4.68 1.07 20.79
CA GLN A 119 -3.62 2.06 20.59
C GLN A 119 -2.39 1.46 19.90
N LEU A 120 -2.14 0.17 20.09
CA LEU A 120 -1.08 -0.58 19.42
C LEU A 120 -1.66 -1.32 18.21
N THR A 121 -0.81 -1.64 17.23
CA THR A 121 -1.25 -2.35 16.02
C THR A 121 -0.27 -3.40 15.53
N GLY A 122 -0.76 -4.60 15.22
CA GLY A 122 0.00 -5.64 14.51
C GLY A 122 -0.01 -5.46 13.00
N ALA A 123 -0.68 -4.43 12.47
CA ALA A 123 -0.73 -4.09 11.05
C ALA A 123 0.57 -3.43 10.53
N LEU A 124 1.52 -3.13 11.41
CA LEU A 124 2.86 -2.69 11.06
C LEU A 124 3.90 -3.53 11.81
N ARG A 125 4.92 -4.01 11.11
CA ARG A 125 6.05 -4.75 11.67
C ARG A 125 7.35 -4.26 11.07
N LEU A 126 8.38 -4.14 11.91
CA LEU A 126 9.72 -3.83 11.47
C LEU A 126 10.63 -5.02 11.75
N HIS A 127 11.15 -5.61 10.69
CA HIS A 127 12.14 -6.66 10.75
C HIS A 127 13.52 -6.00 10.77
N THR A 128 14.26 -6.22 11.85
CA THR A 128 15.61 -5.68 12.03
C THR A 128 16.59 -6.24 10.99
N ALA A 129 17.64 -5.48 10.69
CA ALA A 129 18.71 -5.98 9.84
C ALA A 129 19.41 -7.16 10.53
N ALA A 130 19.62 -8.26 9.80
CA ALA A 130 20.30 -9.45 10.32
C ALA A 130 21.79 -9.21 10.64
N VAL A 131 22.39 -8.21 10.00
CA VAL A 131 23.77 -7.76 10.20
C VAL A 131 23.82 -6.25 10.31
N GLU A 132 24.82 -5.73 11.03
CA GLU A 132 25.07 -4.29 11.10
C GLU A 132 25.33 -3.71 9.71
N GLY A 133 24.68 -2.58 9.40
CA GLY A 133 24.73 -1.95 8.08
C GLY A 133 23.86 -2.63 7.01
N GLY A 134 23.18 -3.74 7.33
CA GLY A 134 22.21 -4.38 6.45
C GLY A 134 20.90 -3.60 6.31
N ASP A 135 20.02 -4.08 5.43
CA ASP A 135 18.70 -3.49 5.25
C ASP A 135 17.72 -3.96 6.33
N PHE A 136 16.90 -3.02 6.82
CA PHE A 136 15.68 -3.33 7.55
C PHE A 136 14.56 -3.65 6.57
N LYS A 137 13.57 -4.42 7.01
CA LYS A 137 12.35 -4.67 6.24
C LYS A 137 11.14 -4.19 6.99
N LEU A 138 10.47 -3.16 6.46
CA LEU A 138 9.20 -2.68 6.96
C LEU A 138 8.06 -3.45 6.28
N GLU A 139 7.18 -4.02 7.09
CA GLU A 139 5.99 -4.74 6.65
C GLU A 139 4.73 -4.01 7.11
N ILE A 140 3.84 -3.74 6.16
CA ILE A 140 2.58 -3.03 6.39
C ILE A 140 1.44 -3.86 5.81
N PHE A 141 0.44 -4.16 6.63
CA PHE A 141 -0.83 -4.72 6.17
C PHE A 141 -1.67 -3.60 5.59
N ILE A 142 -2.09 -3.74 4.34
CA ILE A 142 -2.86 -2.74 3.60
C ILE A 142 -4.05 -3.39 2.90
N ASN A 143 -5.13 -2.62 2.75
CA ASN A 143 -6.32 -3.09 2.05
C ASN A 143 -6.09 -3.24 0.53
N SER A 144 -6.96 -4.03 -0.11
CA SER A 144 -6.88 -4.33 -1.55
C SER A 144 -6.82 -3.09 -2.47
N PRO A 145 -7.62 -2.01 -2.30
CA PRO A 145 -7.51 -0.83 -3.14
C PRO A 145 -6.13 -0.17 -3.10
N THR A 146 -5.54 -0.03 -1.91
CA THR A 146 -4.18 0.52 -1.73
C THR A 146 -3.15 -0.37 -2.39
N ALA A 147 -3.26 -1.69 -2.18
CA ALA A 147 -2.34 -2.66 -2.78
C ALA A 147 -2.38 -2.61 -4.31
N ARG A 148 -3.57 -2.58 -4.91
CA ARG A 148 -3.74 -2.45 -6.37
C ARG A 148 -3.11 -1.18 -6.91
N ALA A 149 -3.33 -0.04 -6.24
CA ALA A 149 -2.74 1.23 -6.68
C ALA A 149 -1.20 1.18 -6.70
N ILE A 150 -0.58 0.56 -5.68
CA ILE A 150 0.87 0.36 -5.62
C ILE A 150 1.32 -0.60 -6.73
N ILE A 151 0.64 -1.74 -6.91
CA ILE A 151 0.96 -2.72 -7.97
C ILE A 151 0.88 -2.07 -9.35
N HIS A 152 -0.12 -1.22 -9.61
CA HIS A 152 -0.23 -0.48 -10.87
C HIS A 152 0.95 0.47 -11.06
N ALA A 153 1.29 1.27 -10.05
CA ALA A 153 2.44 2.17 -10.10
C ALA A 153 3.76 1.41 -10.35
N ILE A 154 3.92 0.23 -9.73
CA ILE A 154 5.07 -0.65 -9.92
C ILE A 154 5.10 -1.16 -11.38
N ARG A 155 4.00 -1.73 -11.86
CA ARG A 155 3.90 -2.32 -13.21
C ARG A 155 4.14 -1.29 -14.31
N ASP A 156 3.61 -0.08 -14.12
CA ASP A 156 3.71 1.01 -15.09
C ASP A 156 5.06 1.74 -14.98
N ARG A 157 5.94 1.30 -14.07
CA ARG A 157 7.26 1.86 -13.77
C ARG A 157 7.24 3.34 -13.38
N ASP A 158 6.16 3.79 -12.75
CA ASP A 158 6.00 5.17 -12.29
C ASP A 158 6.67 5.36 -10.92
N GLU A 159 8.00 5.49 -10.93
CA GLU A 159 8.79 5.71 -9.70
C GLU A 159 8.34 6.97 -8.96
N LYS A 160 7.90 8.01 -9.67
CA LYS A 160 7.45 9.26 -9.03
C LYS A 160 6.18 9.02 -8.22
N LEU A 161 5.22 8.30 -8.78
CA LEU A 161 3.99 7.93 -8.09
C LEU A 161 4.26 7.00 -6.91
N VAL A 162 5.15 6.02 -7.06
CA VAL A 162 5.59 5.16 -5.95
C VAL A 162 6.17 6.00 -4.81
N ARG A 163 7.07 6.94 -5.10
CA ARG A 163 7.66 7.83 -4.08
C ARG A 163 6.59 8.70 -3.39
N ILE A 164 5.58 9.16 -4.13
CA ILE A 164 4.44 9.90 -3.55
C ILE A 164 3.61 9.00 -2.62
N MET A 165 3.33 7.76 -3.02
CA MET A 165 2.56 6.79 -2.22
C MET A 165 3.29 6.39 -0.93
N LEU A 166 4.61 6.21 -1.00
CA LEU A 166 5.44 5.91 0.18
C LEU A 166 5.63 7.14 1.10
N GLY A 167 5.58 8.34 0.54
CA GLY A 167 6.00 9.56 1.20
C GLY A 167 7.52 9.70 1.26
N ASN A 168 8.00 10.93 1.45
CA ASN A 168 9.43 11.26 1.33
C ASN A 168 10.32 10.41 2.25
N TYR A 169 9.93 10.24 3.51
CA TYR A 169 10.75 9.52 4.50
C TYR A 169 11.02 8.07 4.10
N LEU A 170 9.96 7.29 3.81
CA LEU A 170 10.11 5.90 3.38
C LEU A 170 10.71 5.78 1.98
N ALA A 171 10.39 6.71 1.07
CA ALA A 171 10.99 6.73 -0.26
C ALA A 171 12.51 6.94 -0.21
N GLU A 172 12.98 7.88 0.62
CA GLU A 172 14.42 8.14 0.83
C GLU A 172 15.10 6.95 1.52
N GLY A 173 14.46 6.38 2.55
CA GLY A 173 14.96 5.18 3.23
C GLY A 173 15.09 3.97 2.30
N MET A 174 14.10 3.77 1.43
CA MET A 174 14.13 2.75 0.39
C MET A 174 15.20 3.05 -0.66
N ASP A 175 15.33 4.30 -1.08
CA ASP A 175 16.32 4.72 -2.07
C ASP A 175 17.77 4.49 -1.62
N GLY A 176 18.00 4.56 -0.31
CA GLY A 176 19.28 4.31 0.35
C GLY A 176 19.54 2.84 0.73
N SER A 177 18.54 1.96 0.63
CA SER A 177 18.71 0.53 0.96
C SER A 177 19.78 -0.11 0.07
N LEU A 178 20.56 -1.04 0.64
CA LEU A 178 21.55 -1.82 -0.11
C LEU A 178 20.91 -2.46 -1.33
N ARG A 179 19.68 -2.97 -1.17
CA ARG A 179 18.93 -3.58 -2.26
C ARG A 179 18.68 -2.62 -3.43
N LYS A 180 18.26 -1.38 -3.17
CA LYS A 180 18.10 -0.38 -4.23
C LYS A 180 19.45 0.03 -4.83
N GLN A 181 20.50 0.14 -4.01
CA GLN A 181 21.83 0.52 -4.48
C GLN A 181 22.41 -0.54 -5.43
N GLU A 182 22.21 -1.83 -5.14
CA GLU A 182 22.57 -2.93 -6.04
C GLU A 182 21.85 -2.83 -7.38
N GLU A 183 20.55 -2.54 -7.39
CA GLU A 183 19.79 -2.37 -8.65
C GLU A 183 20.28 -1.20 -9.48
N LYS A 184 20.58 -0.07 -8.82
CA LYS A 184 21.17 1.12 -9.46
C LYS A 184 22.53 0.76 -10.07
N HIS A 185 23.37 0.02 -9.34
CA HIS A 185 24.68 -0.42 -9.82
C HIS A 185 24.58 -1.36 -11.03
N LEU A 186 23.60 -2.26 -11.03
CA LEU A 186 23.33 -3.19 -12.13
C LEU A 186 22.55 -2.55 -13.30
N GLY A 187 22.19 -1.27 -13.18
CA GLY A 187 21.45 -0.53 -14.22
C GLY A 187 20.04 -1.06 -14.45
N ILE A 188 19.42 -1.72 -13.45
CA ILE A 188 18.06 -2.26 -13.56
C ILE A 188 17.06 -1.11 -13.37
N PRO A 189 16.32 -0.69 -14.42
CA PRO A 189 15.44 0.46 -14.34
C PRO A 189 14.05 0.04 -13.87
N GLY A 190 13.58 0.57 -12.74
CA GLY A 190 12.18 0.48 -12.33
C GLY A 190 11.96 0.35 -10.81
N PRO A 191 10.69 0.26 -10.40
CA PRO A 191 10.26 0.04 -9.01
C PRO A 191 10.53 -1.39 -8.53
N THR A 192 11.83 -1.66 -8.38
CA THR A 192 12.57 -2.33 -7.29
C THR A 192 12.06 -3.61 -6.64
N SER A 193 12.95 -4.59 -6.58
CA SER A 193 12.97 -5.69 -5.59
C SER A 193 13.10 -5.21 -4.13
N ALA A 194 13.40 -3.93 -3.90
CA ALA A 194 13.30 -3.29 -2.58
C ALA A 194 11.85 -3.01 -2.13
N LEU A 195 10.86 -3.19 -3.02
CA LEU A 195 9.44 -2.98 -2.75
C LEU A 195 8.65 -4.20 -3.23
N GLY A 196 7.83 -4.79 -2.36
CA GLY A 196 7.02 -5.95 -2.68
C GLY A 196 5.61 -5.84 -2.15
N VAL A 197 4.65 -6.39 -2.90
CA VAL A 197 3.25 -6.52 -2.47
C VAL A 197 2.86 -7.98 -2.58
N VAL A 198 2.44 -8.57 -1.47
CA VAL A 198 2.11 -10.00 -1.36
C VAL A 198 0.68 -10.14 -0.85
N PRO A 199 -0.21 -10.92 -1.49
CA PRO A 199 -1.52 -11.21 -0.93
C PRO A 199 -1.39 -11.98 0.38
N THR A 200 -2.31 -11.76 1.32
CA THR A 200 -2.45 -12.61 2.51
C THR A 200 -3.53 -13.67 2.29
N GLU A 201 -3.68 -14.59 3.24
CA GLU A 201 -4.82 -15.53 3.25
C GLU A 201 -6.16 -14.81 3.49
N ASP A 202 -6.11 -13.64 4.12
CA ASP A 202 -7.24 -12.78 4.40
C ASP A 202 -7.46 -11.72 3.29
N GLU A 203 -8.31 -10.73 3.54
CA GLU A 203 -8.62 -9.64 2.59
C GLU A 203 -7.47 -8.62 2.41
N ASP A 204 -6.39 -8.76 3.17
CA ASP A 204 -5.25 -7.84 3.18
C ASP A 204 -4.13 -8.24 2.22
N TYR A 205 -3.26 -7.28 1.96
CA TYR A 205 -1.96 -7.47 1.34
C TYR A 205 -0.86 -7.01 2.29
N ARG A 206 0.30 -7.66 2.22
CA ARG A 206 1.53 -7.23 2.86
C ARG A 206 2.33 -6.39 1.88
N LEU A 207 2.45 -5.10 2.17
CA LEU A 207 3.45 -4.24 1.57
C LEU A 207 4.75 -4.41 2.33
N LEU A 208 5.83 -4.66 1.61
CA LEU A 208 7.15 -4.92 2.15
C LEU A 208 8.12 -3.93 1.53
N ILE A 209 8.89 -3.23 2.36
CA ILE A 209 9.81 -2.17 1.96
C ILE A 209 11.18 -2.42 2.59
N MET A 210 12.22 -2.52 1.78
CA MET A 210 13.60 -2.52 2.27
C MET A 210 14.00 -1.09 2.59
N LEU A 211 14.57 -0.89 3.77
CA LEU A 211 15.01 0.42 4.25
C LEU A 211 16.49 0.35 4.61
N GLN A 212 17.22 1.41 4.29
CA GLN A 212 18.59 1.57 4.77
C GLN A 212 18.65 1.48 6.29
N PHE A 213 19.79 1.04 6.80
CA PHE A 213 20.02 0.77 8.22
C PHE A 213 19.63 1.94 9.14
N SER A 214 20.05 3.17 8.83
CA SER A 214 19.76 4.35 9.66
C SER A 214 18.25 4.66 9.76
N THR A 215 17.53 4.59 8.65
CA THR A 215 16.07 4.78 8.63
C THR A 215 15.37 3.69 9.43
N GLY A 216 15.82 2.44 9.32
CA GLY A 216 15.31 1.34 10.14
C GLY A 216 15.54 1.57 11.64
N GLN A 217 16.74 2.00 12.03
CA GLN A 217 17.06 2.32 13.43
C GLN A 217 16.21 3.46 14.00
N GLU A 218 15.97 4.50 13.23
CA GLU A 218 15.07 5.60 13.62
C GLU A 218 13.64 5.08 13.84
N LEU A 219 13.14 4.23 12.94
CA LEU A 219 11.81 3.63 13.05
C LEU A 219 11.68 2.74 14.28
N CYS A 220 12.73 2.07 14.77
CA CYS A 220 12.67 1.30 16.00
C CYS A 220 12.10 2.11 17.18
N SER A 221 12.32 3.43 17.21
CA SER A 221 11.85 4.31 18.28
C SER A 221 10.33 4.38 18.43
N ILE A 222 9.55 3.97 17.41
CA ILE A 222 8.08 3.97 17.44
C ILE A 222 7.47 2.66 17.95
N PHE A 223 8.30 1.62 18.08
CA PHE A 223 7.90 0.32 18.61
C PHE A 223 8.19 0.25 20.12
N PRO A 224 7.35 -0.44 20.90
CA PRO A 224 7.67 -0.76 22.29
C PRO A 224 8.92 -1.66 22.33
N ILE A 225 9.82 -1.38 23.29
CA ILE A 225 11.03 -2.16 23.58
C ILE A 225 10.74 -3.12 24.73
#